data_AF-A0AAW1W8P7-F1
#
_entry.id   AF-A0AAW1W8P7-F1
#
_cell.length_a   1.000
_cell.length_b   1.000
_cell.length_c   1.000
_cell.angle_alpha   90.00
_cell.angle_beta   90.00
_cell.angle_gamma   90.00
#
_symmetry.space_group_name_H-M   'P 1'
#
loop_
_entity.id
_entity.type
_entity.pdbx_description
1 polymer ?
#
loop_
_entity_poly.entity_id
_entity_poly.type
_entity_poly.pdbx_seq_one_letter_code
_entity_poly.pdbx_strand_id
1 'polypeptide(L)'
;MATRLARRTRSSSSLFWRWTEISGLRRPSSSSSKSEKPEKKPLDRLSTIIDAVNERKLPPELRGRRNTVRSETDIINVVEQRIWHSMEEGQFENLPGKGKPLNLSSNPHADPADDTLYRVLSKNGCAPRWVELNKEIRSQASEWRRALKKAWEARDDSKWDQTAEALKLQLKHINNKVMEYNLIVPFGRQMFGLKWEKELDRLELKEC
;
A
#
# COMPACT_ATOMS: atom_id res chain seq x y z
N MET A 1 34.58 63.12 -15.58
CA MET A 1 34.80 61.72 -15.99
C MET A 1 33.45 61.07 -16.23
N ALA A 2 33.24 60.60 -17.46
CA ALA A 2 31.97 60.04 -17.92
C ALA A 2 31.91 58.53 -17.65
N THR A 3 30.78 58.04 -17.16
CA THR A 3 30.43 56.61 -17.22
C THR A 3 28.93 56.45 -17.40
N ARG A 4 28.55 55.95 -18.59
CA ARG A 4 27.19 55.61 -19.00
C ARG A 4 26.76 54.30 -18.34
N LEU A 5 25.60 54.30 -17.68
CA LEU A 5 24.88 53.08 -17.24
C LEU A 5 23.75 52.79 -18.22
N ALA A 6 23.87 51.69 -18.96
CA ALA A 6 22.89 51.22 -19.92
C ALA A 6 21.71 50.52 -19.19
N ARG A 7 20.49 51.05 -19.35
CA ARG A 7 19.24 50.31 -19.10
C ARG A 7 18.90 49.49 -20.35
N ARG A 8 18.71 48.19 -20.19
CA ARG A 8 18.20 47.30 -21.23
C ARG A 8 16.78 46.89 -20.86
N THR A 9 15.80 47.47 -21.57
CA THR A 9 14.40 47.06 -21.53
C THR A 9 14.22 45.83 -22.42
N ARG A 10 13.47 44.83 -21.94
CA ARG A 10 13.09 43.63 -22.70
C ARG A 10 11.79 43.96 -23.46
N SER A 11 11.90 44.08 -24.79
CA SER A 11 10.75 44.21 -25.69
C SER A 11 10.19 42.83 -26.02
N SER A 12 8.87 42.72 -25.91
CA SER A 12 8.06 41.57 -26.26
C SER A 12 7.55 41.74 -27.69
N SER A 13 7.68 40.73 -28.54
CA SER A 13 6.83 40.62 -29.73
C SER A 13 6.75 39.19 -30.26
N SER A 14 5.51 38.85 -30.57
CA SER A 14 4.92 37.59 -31.00
C SER A 14 5.50 37.01 -32.29
N LEU A 15 5.74 35.70 -32.31
CA LEU A 15 5.90 34.94 -33.55
C LEU A 15 4.56 34.33 -33.97
N PHE A 16 3.92 35.02 -34.91
CA PHE A 16 2.81 34.53 -35.73
C PHE A 16 3.33 33.40 -36.65
N TRP A 17 2.75 32.21 -36.57
CA TRP A 17 2.95 31.16 -37.57
C TRP A 17 1.81 31.21 -38.59
N ARG A 18 2.11 31.74 -39.78
CA ARG A 18 1.26 31.64 -40.98
C ARG A 18 1.37 30.24 -41.56
N TRP A 19 0.23 29.55 -41.71
CA TRP A 19 0.09 28.37 -42.56
C TRP A 19 -0.05 28.82 -44.02
N THR A 20 0.73 28.23 -44.91
CA THR A 20 0.55 28.32 -46.37
C THR A 20 0.12 26.96 -46.91
N GLU A 21 -1.01 26.98 -47.61
CA GLU A 21 -1.54 25.88 -48.40
C GLU A 21 -0.57 25.47 -49.52
N ILE A 22 -0.41 24.15 -49.69
CA ILE A 22 0.02 23.57 -50.97
C ILE A 22 -0.92 22.41 -51.28
N SER A 23 -1.72 22.65 -52.31
CA SER A 23 -2.54 21.68 -53.03
C SER A 23 -1.68 20.62 -53.73
N GLY A 24 -1.98 19.34 -53.49
CA GLY A 24 -1.35 18.21 -54.17
C GLY A 24 -2.11 16.89 -53.95
N LEU A 25 -2.66 16.34 -55.03
CA LEU A 25 -3.52 15.16 -55.12
C LEU A 25 -2.98 13.86 -54.49
N ARG A 26 -3.79 13.17 -53.68
CA ARG A 26 -4.22 11.76 -53.89
C ARG A 26 -5.21 11.31 -52.81
N ARG A 27 -6.43 10.96 -53.22
CA ARG A 27 -7.35 10.13 -52.44
C ARG A 27 -6.96 8.65 -52.60
N PRO A 28 -6.88 7.87 -51.51
CA PRO A 28 -7.18 6.45 -51.57
C PRO A 28 -8.61 6.21 -51.11
N SER A 29 -9.25 5.31 -51.82
CA SER A 29 -10.58 4.75 -51.64
C SER A 29 -10.89 4.28 -50.22
N SER A 30 -12.11 4.55 -49.79
CA SER A 30 -12.78 3.94 -48.66
C SER A 30 -12.84 2.42 -48.79
N SER A 31 -12.07 1.70 -47.98
CA SER A 31 -12.37 0.32 -47.62
C SER A 31 -12.78 0.28 -46.15
N SER A 32 -14.04 -0.11 -45.94
CA SER A 32 -14.60 -0.46 -44.63
C SER A 32 -13.85 -1.69 -44.09
N SER A 33 -12.81 -1.48 -43.29
CA SER A 33 -12.25 -2.53 -42.44
C SER A 33 -12.94 -2.47 -41.08
N LYS A 34 -13.71 -3.53 -40.77
CA LYS A 34 -14.15 -3.82 -39.41
C LYS A 34 -12.90 -3.89 -38.54
N SER A 35 -12.76 -2.98 -37.58
CA SER A 35 -11.67 -2.97 -36.63
C SER A 35 -11.82 -4.15 -35.67
N GLU A 36 -11.06 -5.21 -35.92
CA GLU A 36 -10.81 -6.25 -34.94
C GLU A 36 -10.22 -5.61 -33.68
N LYS A 37 -10.85 -5.86 -32.53
CA LYS A 37 -10.37 -5.38 -31.23
C LYS A 37 -9.00 -6.00 -30.97
N PRO A 38 -7.96 -5.21 -30.65
CA PRO A 38 -6.65 -5.78 -30.35
C PRO A 38 -6.76 -6.61 -29.07
N GLU A 39 -6.27 -7.85 -29.12
CA GLU A 39 -6.16 -8.70 -27.94
C GLU A 39 -5.25 -8.03 -26.92
N LYS A 40 -5.87 -7.56 -25.82
CA LYS A 40 -5.16 -6.90 -24.73
C LYS A 40 -4.27 -7.94 -24.03
N LYS A 41 -2.98 -7.63 -23.89
CA LYS A 41 -2.01 -8.50 -23.21
C LYS A 41 -2.52 -8.81 -21.79
N PRO A 42 -2.19 -9.98 -21.21
CA PRO A 42 -2.69 -10.37 -19.88
C PRO A 42 -2.39 -9.33 -18.80
N LEU A 43 -1.26 -8.62 -18.91
CA LEU A 43 -0.90 -7.50 -18.03
C LEU A 43 -1.92 -6.33 -18.09
N ASP A 44 -2.42 -6.01 -19.29
CA ASP A 44 -3.41 -4.94 -19.49
C ASP A 44 -4.79 -5.32 -18.98
N ARG A 45 -5.10 -6.62 -18.97
CA ARG A 45 -6.34 -7.15 -18.37
C ARG A 45 -6.27 -7.05 -16.85
N LEU A 46 -5.14 -7.43 -16.25
CA LEU A 46 -4.93 -7.31 -14.81
C LEU A 46 -4.94 -5.85 -14.37
N SER A 47 -4.27 -4.95 -15.09
CA SER A 47 -4.31 -3.51 -14.76
C SER A 47 -5.72 -2.95 -14.86
N THR A 48 -6.48 -3.30 -15.90
CA THR A 48 -7.89 -2.87 -16.04
C THR A 48 -8.76 -3.37 -14.88
N ILE A 49 -8.55 -4.61 -14.41
CA ILE A 49 -9.29 -5.17 -13.27
C ILE A 49 -8.89 -4.46 -11.97
N ILE A 50 -7.58 -4.26 -11.73
CA ILE A 50 -7.06 -3.56 -10.55
C ILE A 50 -7.61 -2.14 -10.50
N ASP A 51 -7.57 -1.42 -11.63
CA ASP A 51 -8.13 -0.08 -11.75
C ASP A 51 -9.63 -0.10 -11.43
N ALA A 52 -10.42 -1.00 -12.03
CA ALA A 52 -11.85 -1.10 -11.77
C ALA A 52 -12.18 -1.42 -10.30
N VAL A 53 -11.36 -2.23 -9.61
CA VAL A 53 -11.51 -2.50 -8.17
C VAL A 53 -11.18 -1.28 -7.34
N ASN A 54 -10.12 -0.55 -7.69
CA ASN A 54 -9.72 0.67 -7.00
C ASN A 54 -10.75 1.80 -7.20
N GLU A 55 -11.34 1.94 -8.40
CA GLU A 55 -12.43 2.89 -8.68
C GLU A 55 -13.64 2.70 -7.74
N ARG A 56 -13.99 1.44 -7.41
CA ARG A 56 -15.13 1.16 -6.52
C ARG A 56 -14.90 1.67 -5.10
N LYS A 57 -13.65 1.75 -4.65
CA LYS A 57 -13.29 2.27 -3.31
C LYS A 57 -13.33 3.79 -3.26
N LEU A 58 -13.36 4.47 -4.40
CA LEU A 58 -13.37 5.93 -4.45
C LEU A 58 -14.77 6.51 -4.21
N PRO A 59 -14.83 7.73 -3.64
CA PRO A 59 -15.98 8.63 -3.71
C PRO A 59 -16.61 8.65 -5.11
N PRO A 60 -17.95 8.58 -5.26
CA PRO A 60 -18.63 8.65 -6.55
C PRO A 60 -18.16 9.79 -7.45
N GLU A 61 -17.80 10.93 -6.86
CA GLU A 61 -17.30 12.16 -7.49
C GLU A 61 -15.92 11.97 -8.15
N LEU A 62 -15.17 10.95 -7.75
CA LEU A 62 -13.84 10.62 -8.25
C LEU A 62 -13.82 9.36 -9.16
N ARG A 63 -14.97 8.71 -9.37
CA ARG A 63 -15.09 7.48 -10.17
C ARG A 63 -15.07 7.77 -11.68
N GLY A 64 -14.36 6.94 -12.45
CA GLY A 64 -14.40 6.97 -13.92
C GLY A 64 -13.50 8.02 -14.58
N ARG A 65 -12.75 8.78 -13.77
CA ARG A 65 -11.71 9.69 -14.27
C ARG A 65 -10.43 8.90 -14.49
N ARG A 66 -9.93 8.83 -15.73
CA ARG A 66 -8.74 8.04 -16.09
C ARG A 66 -7.56 8.42 -15.19
N ASN A 67 -6.93 7.41 -14.58
CA ASN A 67 -5.84 7.50 -13.58
C ASN A 67 -4.69 8.47 -13.91
N THR A 68 -4.50 8.85 -15.17
CA THR A 68 -3.38 9.71 -15.61
C THR A 68 -3.53 11.18 -15.24
N VAL A 69 -4.72 11.63 -14.80
CA VAL A 69 -4.94 12.99 -14.27
C VAL A 69 -5.92 12.93 -13.08
N ARG A 70 -5.53 12.24 -12.01
CA ARG A 70 -5.97 12.64 -10.66
C ARG A 70 -4.87 13.53 -10.12
N SER A 71 -5.01 14.85 -10.27
CA SER A 71 -4.08 15.72 -9.55
C SER A 71 -4.42 15.63 -8.06
N GLU A 72 -3.42 15.70 -7.22
CA GLU A 72 -3.57 15.74 -5.76
C GLU A 72 -4.63 16.79 -5.34
N THR A 73 -4.69 17.90 -6.07
CA THR A 73 -5.69 18.96 -5.92
C THR A 73 -7.14 18.49 -6.12
N ASP A 74 -7.42 17.57 -7.05
CA ASP A 74 -8.78 17.05 -7.27
C ASP A 74 -9.26 16.26 -6.05
N ILE A 75 -8.37 15.45 -5.47
CA ILE A 75 -8.66 14.65 -4.27
C ILE A 75 -8.92 15.57 -3.09
N ILE A 76 -8.04 16.57 -2.89
CA ILE A 76 -8.19 17.57 -1.83
C ILE A 76 -9.54 18.29 -1.97
N ASN A 77 -9.91 18.73 -3.16
CA ASN A 77 -11.16 19.45 -3.37
C ASN A 77 -12.40 18.61 -3.01
N VAL A 78 -12.43 17.33 -3.40
CA VAL A 78 -13.54 16.44 -3.05
C VAL A 78 -13.59 16.15 -1.55
N VAL A 79 -12.44 15.99 -0.91
CA VAL A 79 -12.35 15.80 0.54
C VAL A 79 -12.87 17.05 1.26
N GLU A 80 -12.38 18.24 0.91
CA GLU A 80 -12.82 19.51 1.46
C GLU A 80 -14.33 19.70 1.33
N GLN A 81 -14.89 19.51 0.13
CA GLN A 81 -16.34 19.63 -0.09
C GLN A 81 -17.16 18.73 0.84
N ARG A 82 -16.71 17.49 1.06
CA ARG A 82 -17.38 16.55 1.98
C ARG A 82 -17.27 16.98 3.43
N ILE A 83 -16.13 17.53 3.84
CA ILE A 83 -15.95 18.06 5.20
C ILE A 83 -16.91 19.25 5.41
N TRP A 84 -16.96 20.19 4.46
CA TRP A 84 -17.89 21.32 4.49
C TRP A 84 -19.36 20.87 4.59
N HIS A 85 -19.78 19.94 3.75
CA HIS A 85 -21.14 19.41 3.80
C HIS A 85 -21.45 18.76 5.16
N SER A 86 -20.51 17.99 5.70
CA SER A 86 -20.65 17.36 7.02
C SER A 86 -20.71 18.39 8.16
N MET A 87 -20.03 19.54 8.01
CA MET A 87 -20.12 20.66 8.94
C MET A 87 -21.48 21.34 8.87
N GLU A 88 -22.01 21.60 7.67
CA GLU A 88 -23.35 22.19 7.47
C GLU A 88 -24.47 21.30 8.02
N GLU A 89 -24.36 19.98 7.83
CA GLU A 89 -25.28 19.00 8.38
C GLU A 89 -25.18 18.87 9.91
N GLY A 90 -24.18 19.48 10.55
CA GLY A 90 -23.96 19.39 11.99
C GLY A 90 -23.50 18.01 12.45
N GLN A 91 -22.90 17.19 11.58
CA GLN A 91 -22.39 15.86 11.94
C GLN A 91 -21.31 15.92 13.05
N PHE A 92 -20.63 17.05 13.20
CA PHE A 92 -19.64 17.29 14.26
C PHE A 92 -20.24 17.83 15.57
N GLU A 93 -21.52 18.19 15.58
CA GLU A 93 -22.13 18.86 16.75
C GLU A 93 -22.44 17.89 17.90
N ASN A 94 -22.76 16.63 17.60
CA ASN A 94 -23.15 15.61 18.58
C ASN A 94 -22.09 14.51 18.76
N LEU A 95 -20.80 14.86 18.70
CA LEU A 95 -19.73 13.89 18.91
C LEU A 95 -19.62 13.43 20.37
N PRO A 96 -19.37 12.12 20.61
CA PRO A 96 -19.19 11.60 21.95
C PRO A 96 -17.98 12.26 22.61
N GLY A 97 -18.23 13.00 23.71
CA GLY A 97 -17.18 13.68 24.47
C GLY A 97 -16.97 15.15 24.10
N LYS A 98 -17.78 15.74 23.21
CA LYS A 98 -17.79 17.20 22.99
C LYS A 98 -18.01 17.94 24.31
N GLY A 99 -17.17 18.94 24.59
CA GLY A 99 -17.21 19.74 25.82
C GLY A 99 -16.64 19.07 27.08
N LYS A 100 -16.23 17.79 27.02
CA LYS A 100 -15.57 17.12 28.15
C LYS A 100 -14.06 17.40 28.13
N PRO A 101 -13.40 17.53 29.30
CA PRO A 101 -11.95 17.71 29.35
C PRO A 101 -11.23 16.52 28.71
N LEU A 102 -10.19 16.80 27.93
CA LEU A 102 -9.39 15.76 27.28
C LEU A 102 -8.61 14.98 28.34
N ASN A 103 -8.65 13.65 28.26
CA ASN A 103 -7.81 12.82 29.11
C ASN A 103 -6.35 12.89 28.60
N LEU A 104 -5.49 13.53 29.38
CA LEU A 104 -4.05 13.69 29.12
C LEU A 104 -3.20 12.57 29.75
N SER A 105 -3.80 11.48 30.22
CA SER A 105 -3.06 10.32 30.71
C SER A 105 -2.16 9.79 29.59
N SER A 106 -0.84 9.88 29.79
CA SER A 106 0.18 9.38 28.88
C SER A 106 0.64 8.00 29.32
N ASN A 107 0.85 7.09 28.36
CA ASN A 107 1.45 5.80 28.65
C ASN A 107 2.96 5.96 28.92
N PRO A 108 3.46 5.65 30.12
CA PRO A 108 4.89 5.82 30.45
C PRO A 108 5.82 4.90 29.63
N HIS A 109 5.27 3.90 28.94
CA HIS A 109 6.01 2.98 28.08
C HIS A 109 5.91 3.32 26.59
N ALA A 110 5.13 4.34 26.22
CA ALA A 110 5.05 4.85 24.86
C ALA A 110 5.96 6.07 24.69
N ASP A 111 6.47 6.27 23.47
CA ASP A 111 7.06 7.55 23.10
C ASP A 111 5.96 8.64 23.19
N PRO A 112 6.20 9.78 23.86
CA PRO A 112 5.27 10.91 23.87
C PRO A 112 4.78 11.33 22.47
N ALA A 113 5.61 11.17 21.44
CA ALA A 113 5.22 11.45 20.05
C ALA A 113 4.16 10.48 19.51
N ASP A 114 4.17 9.22 19.95
CA ASP A 114 3.28 8.16 19.47
C ASP A 114 2.09 7.88 20.41
N ASP A 115 2.11 8.38 21.66
CA ASP A 115 1.09 8.10 22.67
C ASP A 115 -0.32 8.44 22.19
N THR A 116 -0.49 9.58 21.52
CA THR A 116 -1.78 9.98 20.97
C THR A 116 -2.27 9.01 19.90
N LEU A 117 -1.38 8.55 19.03
CA LEU A 117 -1.71 7.55 18.00
C LEU A 117 -2.16 6.23 18.65
N TYR A 118 -1.41 5.70 19.61
CA TYR A 118 -1.77 4.45 20.29
C TYR A 118 -3.08 4.58 21.09
N ARG A 119 -3.35 5.74 21.67
CA ARG A 119 -4.61 6.02 22.36
C ARG A 119 -5.81 6.05 21.40
N VAL A 120 -5.66 6.66 20.23
CA VAL A 120 -6.72 6.66 19.21
C VAL A 120 -6.97 5.25 18.68
N LEU A 121 -5.91 4.50 18.38
CA LEU A 121 -6.03 3.12 17.88
C LEU A 121 -6.74 2.22 18.90
N SER A 122 -6.31 2.25 20.16
CA SER A 122 -6.91 1.43 21.23
C SER A 122 -8.38 1.76 21.49
N LYS A 123 -8.78 3.05 21.46
CA LYS A 123 -10.19 3.45 21.56
C LYS A 123 -11.07 2.89 20.45
N ASN A 124 -10.50 2.69 19.25
CA ASN A 124 -11.20 2.12 18.10
C ASN A 124 -11.06 0.59 18.01
N GLY A 125 -10.39 -0.06 18.97
CA GLY A 125 -10.12 -1.49 18.91
C GLY A 125 -9.13 -1.90 17.81
N CYS A 126 -8.40 -0.94 17.24
CA CYS A 126 -7.39 -1.17 16.22
C CYS A 126 -6.00 -1.26 16.85
N ALA A 127 -5.09 -2.02 16.22
CA ALA A 127 -3.71 -2.10 16.63
C ALA A 127 -2.79 -1.56 15.52
N PRO A 128 -1.60 -1.03 15.86
CA PRO A 128 -0.59 -0.73 14.87
C PRO A 128 -0.22 -1.97 14.07
N ARG A 129 0.08 -1.78 12.79
CA ARG A 129 0.45 -2.86 11.86
C ARG A 129 1.50 -3.82 12.39
N TRP A 130 2.56 -3.31 13.04
CA TRP A 130 3.63 -4.14 13.58
C TRP A 130 3.16 -5.04 14.73
N VAL A 131 2.16 -4.62 15.52
CA VAL A 131 1.56 -5.43 16.59
C VAL A 131 0.77 -6.59 15.97
N GLU A 132 -0.04 -6.30 14.96
CA GLU A 132 -0.82 -7.31 14.24
C GLU A 132 0.09 -8.32 13.55
N LEU A 133 1.13 -7.85 12.86
CA LEU A 133 2.13 -8.67 12.20
C LEU A 133 2.89 -9.55 13.20
N ASN A 134 3.25 -9.03 14.37
CA ASN A 134 3.89 -9.83 15.43
C ASN A 134 2.98 -10.98 15.88
N LYS A 135 1.70 -10.69 16.12
CA LYS A 135 0.71 -11.70 16.50
C LYS A 135 0.56 -12.77 15.43
N GLU A 136 0.50 -12.35 14.16
CA GLU A 136 0.40 -13.27 13.02
C GLU A 136 1.63 -14.19 12.91
N ILE A 137 2.84 -13.62 12.96
CA ILE A 137 4.10 -14.39 12.95
C ILE A 137 4.11 -15.44 14.07
N ARG A 138 3.72 -15.05 15.29
CA ARG A 138 3.68 -15.97 16.44
C ARG A 138 2.66 -17.09 16.26
N SER A 139 1.47 -16.78 15.73
CA SER A 139 0.46 -17.80 15.43
C SER A 139 0.96 -18.78 14.39
N GLN A 140 1.44 -18.28 13.25
CA GLN A 140 1.94 -19.10 12.15
C GLN A 140 3.14 -19.94 12.56
N ALA A 141 4.08 -19.39 13.33
CA ALA A 141 5.20 -20.14 13.88
C ALA A 141 4.73 -21.28 14.81
N SER A 142 3.70 -21.06 15.63
CA SER A 142 3.15 -22.09 16.51
C SER A 142 2.43 -23.21 15.74
N GLU A 143 1.69 -22.86 14.68
CA GLU A 143 1.02 -23.80 13.80
C GLU A 143 2.03 -24.62 13.00
N TRP A 144 3.04 -23.95 12.44
CA TRP A 144 4.13 -24.58 11.72
C TRP A 144 4.90 -25.56 12.61
N ARG A 145 5.25 -25.20 13.85
CA ARG A 145 5.91 -26.14 14.78
C ARG A 145 5.05 -27.35 15.11
N ARG A 146 3.73 -27.17 15.29
CA ARG A 146 2.80 -28.28 15.52
C ARG A 146 2.72 -29.21 14.30
N ALA A 147 2.66 -28.62 13.10
CA ALA A 147 2.66 -29.38 11.85
C ALA A 147 3.96 -30.14 11.65
N LEU A 148 5.10 -29.51 11.91
CA LEU A 148 6.43 -30.14 11.86
C LEU A 148 6.52 -31.31 12.84
N LYS A 149 6.12 -31.13 14.10
CA LYS A 149 6.13 -32.19 15.11
C LYS A 149 5.26 -33.38 14.67
N LYS A 150 4.05 -33.12 14.18
CA LYS A 150 3.15 -34.18 13.69
C LYS A 150 3.73 -34.93 12.48
N ALA A 151 4.35 -34.22 11.54
CA ALA A 151 4.97 -34.82 10.37
C ALA A 151 6.21 -35.65 10.76
N TRP A 152 6.95 -35.22 11.79
CA TRP A 152 8.10 -35.94 12.34
C TRP A 152 7.68 -37.25 13.00
N GLU A 153 6.64 -37.23 13.83
CA GLU A 153 6.12 -38.43 14.49
C GLU A 153 5.49 -39.44 13.50
N ALA A 154 4.84 -38.95 12.44
CA ALA A 154 4.22 -39.78 11.40
C ALA A 154 5.13 -39.99 10.17
N ARG A 155 6.45 -39.91 10.35
CA ARG A 155 7.42 -39.94 9.27
C ARG A 155 7.46 -41.31 8.59
N ASP A 156 6.98 -41.35 7.35
CA ASP A 156 7.32 -42.36 6.35
C ASP A 156 8.43 -41.82 5.46
N ASP A 157 9.55 -42.55 5.29
CA ASP A 157 10.70 -42.08 4.52
C ASP A 157 10.35 -41.69 3.07
N SER A 158 9.35 -42.33 2.45
CA SER A 158 8.92 -42.03 1.07
C SER A 158 8.13 -40.73 0.91
N LYS A 159 7.44 -40.26 1.96
CA LYS A 159 6.60 -39.03 1.92
C LYS A 159 7.25 -37.87 2.63
N TRP A 160 8.26 -38.15 3.46
CA TRP A 160 8.97 -37.17 4.26
C TRP A 160 9.51 -36.03 3.41
N ASP A 161 10.20 -36.32 2.31
CA ASP A 161 10.83 -35.30 1.46
C ASP A 161 9.81 -34.27 0.93
N GLN A 162 8.64 -34.72 0.49
CA GLN A 162 7.58 -33.85 -0.02
C GLN A 162 7.00 -32.99 1.12
N THR A 163 6.75 -33.59 2.28
CA THR A 163 6.25 -32.86 3.45
C THR A 163 7.27 -31.87 4.01
N ALA A 164 8.56 -32.23 4.00
CA ALA A 164 9.66 -31.39 4.44
C ALA A 164 9.82 -30.18 3.51
N GLU A 165 9.71 -30.36 2.19
CA GLU A 165 9.79 -29.25 1.26
C GLU A 165 8.60 -28.28 1.42
N ALA A 166 7.39 -28.81 1.61
CA ALA A 166 6.22 -27.98 1.92
C ALA A 166 6.40 -27.17 3.23
N LEU A 167 6.93 -27.80 4.28
CA LEU A 167 7.22 -27.13 5.55
C LEU A 167 8.34 -26.09 5.43
N LYS A 168 9.37 -26.34 4.61
CA LYS A 168 10.42 -25.35 4.30
C LYS A 168 9.86 -24.14 3.56
N LEU A 169 8.90 -24.33 2.65
CA LEU A 169 8.24 -23.22 1.96
C LEU A 169 7.41 -22.37 2.93
N GLN A 170 6.67 -23.01 3.85
CA GLN A 170 5.97 -22.30 4.94
C GLN A 170 6.94 -21.54 5.85
N LEU A 171 8.09 -22.15 6.18
CA LEU A 171 9.14 -21.52 6.97
C LEU A 171 9.68 -20.25 6.29
N LYS A 172 9.93 -20.30 4.98
CA LYS A 172 10.35 -19.13 4.18
C LYS A 172 9.30 -18.02 4.25
N HIS A 173 8.02 -18.36 4.14
CA HIS A 173 6.93 -17.38 4.26
C HIS A 173 6.91 -16.68 5.62
N ILE A 174 7.06 -17.44 6.71
CA ILE A 174 7.16 -16.87 8.07
C ILE A 174 8.38 -15.97 8.19
N ASN A 175 9.53 -16.38 7.66
CA ASN A 175 10.75 -15.59 7.70
C ASN A 175 10.66 -14.28 6.89
N ASN A 176 9.93 -14.28 5.77
CA ASN A 176 9.66 -13.05 5.02
C ASN A 176 8.85 -12.06 5.86
N LYS A 177 7.86 -12.53 6.62
CA LYS A 177 7.10 -11.68 7.55
C LYS A 177 7.96 -11.18 8.71
N VAL A 178 8.87 -12.02 9.23
CA VAL A 178 9.85 -11.59 10.24
C VAL A 178 10.74 -10.48 9.69
N MET A 179 11.19 -10.61 8.43
CA MET A 179 11.95 -9.55 7.76
C MET A 179 11.13 -8.26 7.66
N GLU A 180 9.89 -8.36 7.18
CA GLU A 180 8.99 -7.21 7.08
C GLU A 180 8.76 -6.53 8.44
N TYR A 181 8.53 -7.32 9.49
CA TYR A 181 8.42 -6.81 10.85
C TYR A 181 9.70 -6.06 11.28
N ASN A 182 10.87 -6.66 11.03
CA ASN A 182 12.17 -6.06 11.37
C ASN A 182 12.47 -4.76 10.65
N LEU A 183 11.89 -4.55 9.45
CA LEU A 183 12.01 -3.31 8.69
C LEU A 183 11.16 -2.17 9.27
N ILE A 184 10.11 -2.48 10.05
CA ILE A 184 9.19 -1.49 10.62
C ILE A 184 9.58 -1.12 12.05
N VAL A 185 10.19 -2.05 12.80
CA VAL A 185 10.52 -1.84 14.21
C VAL A 185 11.97 -1.39 14.41
N PRO A 186 12.24 -0.61 15.47
CA PRO A 186 13.62 -0.25 15.82
C PRO A 186 14.43 -1.49 16.23
N PHE A 187 15.76 -1.41 16.11
CA PHE A 187 16.68 -2.52 16.32
C PHE A 187 16.49 -3.29 17.64
N GLY A 188 16.09 -2.62 18.73
CA GLY A 188 15.83 -3.27 20.04
C GLY A 188 14.56 -4.13 20.12
N ARG A 189 13.70 -4.11 19.09
CA ARG A 189 12.44 -4.86 19.04
C ARG A 189 12.38 -5.89 17.91
N GLN A 190 13.49 -6.06 17.18
CA GLN A 190 13.61 -6.99 16.07
C GLN A 190 13.56 -8.45 16.53
N MET A 191 13.17 -9.33 15.61
CA MET A 191 13.01 -10.76 15.82
C MET A 191 13.99 -11.56 14.96
N PHE A 192 14.44 -12.70 15.48
CA PHE A 192 15.21 -13.66 14.70
C PHE A 192 14.27 -14.54 13.89
N GLY A 193 14.65 -14.81 12.64
CA GLY A 193 14.00 -15.80 11.79
C GLY A 193 14.17 -17.22 12.34
N LEU A 194 13.27 -18.10 11.94
CA LEU A 194 13.31 -19.52 12.24
C LEU A 194 14.30 -20.22 11.29
N LYS A 195 15.09 -21.16 11.83
CA LYS A 195 16.03 -21.98 11.06
C LYS A 195 15.57 -23.43 11.08
N TRP A 196 15.66 -24.10 9.94
CA TRP A 196 15.18 -25.47 9.77
C TRP A 196 15.96 -26.44 10.67
N GLU A 197 17.29 -26.38 10.60
CA GLU A 197 18.20 -27.27 11.32
C GLU A 197 17.99 -27.16 12.83
N LYS A 198 17.95 -25.93 13.34
CA LYS A 198 17.73 -25.67 14.79
C LYS A 198 16.40 -26.19 15.31
N GLU A 199 15.37 -26.25 14.48
CA GLU A 199 14.05 -26.76 14.90
C GLU A 199 14.00 -28.30 14.79
N LEU A 200 14.78 -28.93 13.91
CA LEU A 200 14.98 -30.38 13.90
C LEU A 200 15.81 -30.85 15.10
N ASP A 201 16.93 -30.17 15.40
CA ASP A 201 17.78 -30.49 16.56
C ASP A 201 16.96 -30.49 17.87
N ARG A 202 15.98 -29.58 17.97
CA ARG A 202 15.06 -29.50 19.13
C ARG A 202 14.09 -30.66 19.25
N LEU A 203 13.76 -31.31 18.14
CA LEU A 203 12.91 -32.50 18.13
C LEU A 203 13.73 -33.73 18.51
N GLU A 204 14.93 -33.87 17.93
CA GLU A 204 15.87 -34.95 18.25
C GLU A 204 16.27 -34.95 19.74
N LEU A 205 16.58 -33.78 20.31
CA LEU A 205 16.93 -33.63 21.73
C LEU A 205 15.78 -33.93 22.71
N LYS A 206 14.53 -34.02 22.23
CA LYS A 206 13.37 -34.37 23.07
C LYS A 206 13.05 -35.87 23.07
N GLU A 207 13.69 -36.64 22.19
CA GLU A 207 13.56 -38.10 22.13
C GLU A 207 14.61 -38.83 23.00
N CYS A 208 15.67 -38.12 23.44
CA CYS A 208 16.66 -38.57 24.42
C CYS A 208 16.24 -38.25 25.86
#